data_AF-A0A0E0M2Y5-F1
#
_entry.id   AF-A0A0E0M2Y5-F1
#
_cell.length_a   1.000
_cell.length_b   1.000
_cell.length_c   1.000
_cell.angle_alpha   90.00
_cell.angle_beta   90.00
_cell.angle_gamma   90.00
#
_symmetry.space_group_name_H-M   'P 1'
#
loop_
_entity.id
_entity.type
_entity.pdbx_description
1 polymer ?
#
loop_
_entity_poly.entity_id
_entity_poly.type
_entity_poly.pdbx_seq_one_letter_code
_entity_poly.pdbx_strand_id
1 'polypeptide(L)'
;MAMGEPRACKLWLLVLSMASWSYTSMAMTFTIANYCSHPIWPGTLAGAGTPQLSTTGFRLDPGQTVQLAAPVGWSGRIWARTGCVFDADGAGVCQTGDCGGRMECRGAGATPPATLFEVTLGKGGGEDFYDVSLVDGYNLPVVAIPRAQQGTAAAAAACNTTGCMADLNRSCPRELQVDCGGGAIACRSACEAFGQDRYCCSGEYGTPAACQPTAYSAIFKSACPRAYSYAYDDSTSTFTCKAAYDYTIAFCLPTSGIKKSDAVFLGAQIIDGDGGNAPPVYSGGGGGSRPPIYYYNGGGRGHEPETMTASSASTRYIQQWLLLLLLLVFLL
;
A
#
# COMPACT_ATOMS: atom_id res chain seq x y z
N MET A 1 -46.30 -7.61 59.85
CA MET A 1 -46.15 -8.46 58.65
C MET A 1 -45.46 -7.63 57.58
N ALA A 2 -44.14 -7.80 57.40
CA ALA A 2 -43.41 -7.19 56.29
C ALA A 2 -43.48 -8.15 55.10
N MET A 3 -44.10 -7.73 54.00
CA MET A 3 -44.16 -8.49 52.76
C MET A 3 -42.81 -8.40 52.06
N GLY A 4 -42.15 -9.54 51.86
CA GLY A 4 -40.86 -9.65 51.18
C GLY A 4 -40.99 -9.49 49.66
N GLU A 5 -40.16 -8.61 49.10
CA GLU A 5 -40.01 -8.34 47.68
C GLU A 5 -39.49 -9.58 46.90
N PRO A 6 -39.99 -9.87 45.69
CA PRO A 6 -39.63 -11.07 44.95
C PRO A 6 -38.25 -10.93 44.29
N ARG A 7 -37.25 -11.59 44.89
CA ARG A 7 -35.86 -11.71 44.41
C ARG A 7 -35.71 -12.32 43.00
N ALA A 8 -36.76 -12.93 42.46
CA ALA A 8 -36.74 -13.62 41.17
C ALA A 8 -36.69 -12.67 39.95
N CYS A 9 -37.25 -11.45 40.04
CA CYS A 9 -37.31 -10.53 38.90
C CYS A 9 -35.93 -9.89 38.58
N LYS A 10 -35.09 -9.72 39.61
CA LYS A 10 -33.73 -9.16 39.47
C LYS A 10 -32.73 -10.13 38.82
N LEU A 11 -32.98 -11.45 38.89
CA LEU A 11 -32.09 -12.45 38.30
C LEU A 11 -32.25 -12.55 36.77
N TRP A 12 -33.47 -12.33 36.25
CA TRP A 12 -33.75 -12.35 34.81
C TRP A 12 -33.18 -11.13 34.07
N LEU A 13 -33.15 -9.96 34.73
CA LEU A 13 -32.51 -8.75 34.18
C LEU A 13 -30.98 -8.87 34.06
N LEU A 14 -30.33 -9.65 34.93
CA LEU A 14 -28.89 -9.95 34.85
C LEU A 14 -28.54 -10.95 33.73
N VAL A 15 -29.44 -11.89 33.42
CA VAL A 15 -29.23 -12.83 32.31
C VAL A 15 -29.46 -12.14 30.95
N LEU A 16 -30.43 -11.21 30.86
CA LEU A 16 -30.63 -10.39 29.66
C LEU A 16 -29.53 -9.34 29.44
N SER A 17 -28.81 -8.87 30.48
CA SER A 17 -27.66 -7.99 30.30
C SER A 17 -26.38 -8.73 29.88
N MET A 18 -26.27 -10.03 30.18
CA MET A 18 -25.17 -10.90 29.72
C MET A 18 -25.37 -11.48 28.33
N ALA A 19 -26.55 -11.30 27.70
CA ALA A 19 -26.70 -11.44 26.25
C ALA A 19 -26.15 -10.19 25.54
N SER A 20 -24.94 -9.78 25.91
CA SER A 20 -24.18 -8.80 25.15
C SER A 20 -23.86 -9.47 23.82
N TRP A 21 -24.45 -8.97 22.73
CA TRP A 21 -24.09 -9.39 21.39
C TRP A 21 -22.56 -9.34 21.25
N SER A 22 -21.94 -10.51 21.17
CA SER A 22 -20.59 -10.67 20.68
C SER A 22 -20.60 -10.26 19.21
N TYR A 23 -20.51 -8.96 18.94
CA TYR A 23 -20.12 -8.47 17.64
C TYR A 23 -18.70 -8.96 17.44
N THR A 24 -18.57 -10.09 16.75
CA THR A 24 -17.28 -10.54 16.24
C THR A 24 -16.92 -9.53 15.15
N SER A 25 -16.22 -8.46 15.51
CA SER A 25 -15.64 -7.58 14.51
C SER A 25 -14.60 -8.40 13.77
N MET A 26 -14.86 -8.73 12.51
CA MET A 26 -13.81 -9.30 11.66
C MET A 26 -12.80 -8.19 11.41
N ALA A 27 -11.72 -8.21 12.18
CA ALA A 27 -10.54 -7.41 11.88
C ALA A 27 -9.94 -7.95 10.57
N MET A 28 -9.57 -7.05 9.67
CA MET A 28 -8.85 -7.39 8.45
C MET A 28 -7.40 -7.71 8.82
N THR A 29 -6.80 -8.73 8.23
CA THR A 29 -5.40 -9.08 8.51
C THR A 29 -4.51 -8.71 7.33
N PHE A 30 -3.44 -7.95 7.62
CA PHE A 30 -2.32 -7.75 6.72
C PHE A 30 -1.27 -8.83 6.95
N THR A 31 -1.06 -9.67 5.95
CA THR A 31 0.02 -10.66 5.94
C THR A 31 1.21 -10.08 5.19
N ILE A 32 2.27 -9.72 5.89
CA ILE A 32 3.48 -9.09 5.35
C ILE A 32 4.55 -10.15 5.18
N ALA A 33 5.02 -10.38 3.95
CA ALA A 33 5.94 -11.46 3.62
C ALA A 33 7.22 -10.96 2.93
N ASN A 34 8.38 -11.47 3.37
CA ASN A 34 9.67 -11.15 2.78
C ASN A 34 10.17 -12.28 1.86
N TYR A 35 10.09 -12.09 0.54
CA TYR A 35 10.70 -12.98 -0.45
C TYR A 35 12.07 -12.47 -0.94
N CYS A 36 12.56 -11.35 -0.40
CA CYS A 36 13.87 -10.82 -0.73
C CYS A 36 14.95 -11.78 -0.18
N SER A 37 16.12 -11.80 -0.82
CA SER A 37 17.27 -12.59 -0.36
C SER A 37 18.00 -12.00 0.84
N HIS A 38 17.52 -10.87 1.37
CA HIS A 38 18.08 -10.14 2.50
C HIS A 38 16.99 -9.72 3.49
N PRO A 39 17.35 -9.40 4.74
CA PRO A 39 16.40 -8.84 5.69
C PRO A 39 15.81 -7.53 5.17
N ILE A 40 14.55 -7.30 5.52
CA ILE A 40 13.86 -6.03 5.34
C ILE A 40 13.30 -5.58 6.68
N TRP A 41 12.98 -4.30 6.79
CA TRP A 41 12.34 -3.76 7.99
C TRP A 41 11.04 -3.06 7.61
N PRO A 42 9.89 -3.79 7.62
CA PRO A 42 8.61 -3.18 7.32
C PRO A 42 8.32 -2.02 8.27
N GLY A 43 7.61 -1.02 7.76
CA GLY A 43 7.09 0.11 8.50
C GLY A 43 5.60 0.28 8.18
N THR A 44 4.83 0.72 9.17
CA THR A 44 3.40 1.00 8.99
C THR A 44 3.07 2.38 9.50
N LEU A 45 2.22 3.10 8.79
CA LEU A 45 1.69 4.38 9.23
C LEU A 45 0.19 4.40 9.05
N ALA A 46 -0.53 4.59 10.16
CA ALA A 46 -1.96 4.88 10.11
C ALA A 46 -2.24 6.29 9.57
N GLY A 47 -3.28 6.40 8.75
CA GLY A 47 -3.84 7.64 8.25
C GLY A 47 -4.67 8.38 9.31
N ALA A 48 -5.02 9.63 9.00
CA ALA A 48 -5.76 10.49 9.92
C ALA A 48 -7.08 9.84 10.39
N GLY A 49 -7.31 9.91 11.70
CA GLY A 49 -8.52 9.35 12.31
C GLY A 49 -8.53 7.83 12.48
N THR A 50 -7.39 7.14 12.28
CA THR A 50 -7.26 5.70 12.53
C THR A 50 -6.07 5.41 13.45
N PRO A 51 -6.15 4.38 14.30
CA PRO A 51 -5.07 4.06 15.23
C PRO A 51 -3.89 3.40 14.51
N GLN A 52 -2.69 3.52 15.08
CA GLN A 52 -1.54 2.72 14.65
C GLN A 52 -1.84 1.22 14.83
N LEU A 53 -1.25 0.40 13.97
CA LEU A 53 -1.27 -1.06 14.13
C LEU A 53 -0.45 -1.47 15.37
N SER A 54 -0.48 -2.76 15.71
CA SER A 54 0.20 -3.30 16.92
C SER A 54 1.71 -3.05 16.94
N THR A 55 2.34 -2.86 15.79
CA THR A 55 3.71 -2.38 15.60
C THR A 55 3.74 -1.41 14.43
N THR A 56 4.63 -0.44 14.49
CA THR A 56 4.90 0.55 13.43
C THR A 56 6.22 0.29 12.72
N GLY A 57 7.01 -0.67 13.16
CA GLY A 57 8.16 -1.17 12.41
C GLY A 57 8.92 -2.29 13.12
N PHE A 58 9.37 -3.26 12.34
CA PHE A 58 9.98 -4.51 12.82
C PHE A 58 10.99 -5.05 11.81
N ARG A 59 11.83 -6.00 12.22
CA ARG A 59 12.72 -6.75 11.31
C ARG A 59 11.98 -7.97 10.76
N LEU A 60 12.19 -8.27 9.48
CA LEU A 60 11.66 -9.46 8.81
C LEU A 60 12.76 -10.11 7.96
N ASP A 61 13.25 -11.27 8.38
CA ASP A 61 14.31 -12.00 7.67
C ASP A 61 13.77 -12.72 6.41
N PRO A 62 14.64 -13.14 5.47
CA PRO A 62 14.21 -13.84 4.25
C PRO A 62 13.30 -15.05 4.53
N GLY A 63 12.20 -15.15 3.78
CA GLY A 63 11.22 -16.22 3.90
C GLY A 63 10.26 -16.10 5.08
N GLN A 64 10.39 -15.07 5.93
CA GLN A 64 9.49 -14.86 7.05
C GLN A 64 8.23 -14.08 6.65
N THR A 65 7.19 -14.30 7.44
CA THR A 65 5.90 -13.62 7.34
C THR A 65 5.45 -13.14 8.72
N VAL A 66 4.82 -11.96 8.77
CA VAL A 66 4.16 -11.41 9.97
C VAL A 66 2.71 -11.06 9.63
N GLN A 67 1.80 -11.30 10.58
CA GLN A 67 0.39 -10.92 10.45
C GLN A 67 0.06 -9.76 11.39
N LEU A 68 -0.55 -8.71 10.86
CA LEU A 68 -1.02 -7.55 11.62
C LEU A 68 -2.53 -7.41 11.43
N ALA A 69 -3.27 -7.41 12.55
CA ALA A 69 -4.69 -7.11 12.53
C ALA A 69 -4.91 -5.60 12.40
N ALA A 70 -5.78 -5.21 11.47
CA ALA A 70 -6.23 -3.85 11.26
C ALA A 70 -7.67 -3.70 11.74
N PRO A 71 -7.98 -2.61 12.46
CA PRO A 71 -9.36 -2.34 12.85
C PRO A 71 -10.23 -2.06 11.62
N VAL A 72 -11.54 -2.25 11.78
CA VAL A 72 -12.52 -1.86 10.76
C VAL A 72 -12.36 -0.38 10.44
N GLY A 73 -12.38 -0.02 9.16
CA GLY A 73 -12.24 1.37 8.75
C GLY A 73 -10.78 1.88 8.73
N TRP A 74 -9.80 1.01 8.98
CA TRP A 74 -8.39 1.42 8.98
C TRP A 74 -7.98 1.97 7.62
N SER A 75 -7.15 3.01 7.65
CA SER A 75 -6.56 3.62 6.48
C SER A 75 -5.11 3.89 6.80
N GLY A 76 -4.21 3.71 5.84
CA GLY A 76 -2.80 3.93 6.06
C GLY A 76 -1.93 3.34 4.97
N ARG A 77 -0.63 3.25 5.28
CA ARG A 77 0.39 2.78 4.36
C ARG A 77 1.36 1.82 5.01
N ILE A 78 1.86 0.88 4.21
CA ILE A 78 2.87 -0.11 4.57
C ILE A 78 4.01 -0.03 3.55
N TRP A 79 5.25 -0.05 4.02
CA TRP A 79 6.45 -0.08 3.17
C TRP A 79 7.51 -0.96 3.82
N ALA A 80 8.65 -1.14 3.15
CA ALA A 80 9.80 -1.81 3.73
C ALA A 80 11.08 -1.00 3.57
N ARG A 81 11.91 -1.03 4.61
CA ARG A 81 13.24 -0.41 4.66
C ARG A 81 14.32 -1.45 4.36
N THR A 82 15.45 -0.98 3.83
CA THR A 82 16.61 -1.83 3.53
C THR A 82 17.91 -1.25 4.07
N GLY A 83 18.92 -2.11 4.22
CA GLY A 83 20.26 -1.69 4.66
C GLY A 83 20.25 -1.09 6.07
N CYS A 84 19.39 -1.59 6.96
CA CYS A 84 19.23 -1.01 8.27
C CYS A 84 20.24 -1.53 9.29
N VAL A 85 20.70 -0.63 10.15
CA VAL A 85 21.49 -0.94 11.34
C VAL A 85 20.83 -0.28 12.53
N PHE A 86 20.47 -1.08 13.53
CA PHE A 86 19.85 -0.62 14.77
C PHE A 86 20.63 -1.15 15.98
N ASP A 87 20.70 -0.33 17.02
CA ASP A 87 21.19 -0.74 18.33
C ASP A 87 20.12 -1.52 19.12
N ALA A 88 20.45 -1.89 20.36
CA ALA A 88 19.55 -2.65 21.24
C ALA A 88 18.30 -1.86 21.66
N ASP A 89 18.35 -0.54 21.65
CA ASP A 89 17.23 0.34 21.97
C ASP A 89 16.35 0.64 20.74
N GLY A 90 16.76 0.12 19.57
CA GLY A 90 16.08 0.28 18.30
C GLY A 90 16.35 1.64 17.66
N ALA A 91 17.36 2.39 18.09
CA ALA A 91 17.83 3.58 17.38
C ALA A 91 18.85 3.20 16.30
N GLY A 92 18.88 3.92 15.18
CA GLY A 92 19.69 3.50 14.04
C GLY A 92 19.42 4.27 12.76
N VAL A 93 19.66 3.63 11.62
CA VAL A 93 19.42 4.21 10.29
C VAL A 93 19.20 3.12 9.26
N CYS A 94 18.38 3.41 8.25
CA CYS A 94 18.23 2.60 7.04
C CYS A 94 18.71 3.36 5.81
N GLN A 95 19.20 2.62 4.80
CA GLN A 95 19.62 3.19 3.53
C GLN A 95 18.44 3.67 2.68
N THR A 96 17.30 2.97 2.75
CA THR A 96 16.08 3.34 2.03
C THR A 96 14.85 3.24 2.93
N GLY A 97 13.87 4.13 2.72
CA GLY A 97 12.59 4.13 3.43
C GLY A 97 12.65 4.48 4.92
N ASP A 98 13.77 5.01 5.42
CA ASP A 98 13.97 5.28 6.85
C ASP A 98 12.87 6.16 7.45
N CYS A 99 12.47 5.91 8.70
CA CYS A 99 11.37 6.64 9.35
C CYS A 99 11.83 7.44 10.57
N GLY A 100 13.00 8.07 10.48
CA GLY A 100 13.56 8.93 11.53
C GLY A 100 14.47 8.18 12.50
N GLY A 101 15.28 7.28 11.95
CA GLY A 101 16.39 6.61 12.64
C GLY A 101 16.00 5.67 13.77
N ARG A 102 14.92 4.90 13.58
CA ARG A 102 14.32 4.05 14.63
C ARG A 102 13.66 2.79 14.07
N MET A 103 13.66 1.69 14.84
CA MET A 103 12.97 0.43 14.51
C MET A 103 11.47 0.67 14.34
N GLU A 104 10.84 1.20 15.38
CA GLU A 104 9.42 1.53 15.45
C GLU A 104 9.17 2.95 14.95
N CYS A 105 8.47 3.11 13.82
CA CYS A 105 8.30 4.41 13.17
C CYS A 105 7.47 5.42 13.96
N ARG A 106 6.63 4.99 14.92
CA ARG A 106 5.89 5.85 15.87
C ARG A 106 5.15 7.02 15.21
N GLY A 107 4.48 6.76 14.08
CA GLY A 107 3.74 7.78 13.35
C GLY A 107 4.55 8.59 12.33
N ALA A 108 5.85 8.33 12.19
CA ALA A 108 6.65 8.84 11.08
C ALA A 108 6.45 7.99 9.82
N GLY A 109 6.40 8.62 8.65
CA GLY A 109 6.37 7.94 7.36
C GLY A 109 7.77 7.66 6.79
N ALA A 110 7.84 6.79 5.78
CA ALA A 110 9.07 6.48 5.04
C ALA A 110 9.74 7.73 4.46
N THR A 111 11.03 7.93 4.64
CA THR A 111 11.79 8.92 3.88
C THR A 111 11.91 8.41 2.44
N PRO A 112 11.39 9.14 1.44
CA PRO A 112 11.51 8.73 0.05
C PRO A 112 12.99 8.61 -0.37
N PRO A 113 13.32 7.76 -1.35
CA PRO A 113 12.40 6.91 -2.10
C PRO A 113 11.92 5.66 -1.37
N ALA A 114 10.62 5.35 -1.49
CA ALA A 114 10.02 4.12 -0.95
C ALA A 114 8.78 3.70 -1.75
N THR A 115 8.71 2.42 -2.11
CA THR A 115 7.49 1.82 -2.65
C THR A 115 6.48 1.61 -1.52
N LEU A 116 5.25 2.10 -1.71
CA LEU A 116 4.20 2.08 -0.70
C LEU A 116 3.08 1.13 -1.12
N PHE A 117 2.51 0.39 -0.17
CA PHE A 117 1.15 -0.13 -0.26
C PHE A 117 0.25 0.81 0.53
N GLU A 118 -0.77 1.36 -0.11
CA GLU A 118 -1.76 2.27 0.48
C GLU A 118 -3.13 1.60 0.49
N VAL A 119 -3.89 1.78 1.57
CA VAL A 119 -5.23 1.18 1.67
C VAL A 119 -6.13 2.00 2.58
N THR A 120 -7.42 2.03 2.24
CA THR A 120 -8.53 2.51 3.05
C THR A 120 -9.62 1.44 3.07
N LEU A 121 -9.87 0.86 4.24
CA LEU A 121 -10.79 -0.27 4.42
C LEU A 121 -12.23 0.19 4.64
N GLY A 122 -13.18 -0.32 3.86
CA GLY A 122 -14.63 -0.20 4.08
C GLY A 122 -15.22 1.21 4.20
N LYS A 123 -14.48 2.30 3.94
CA LYS A 123 -15.03 3.66 3.90
C LYS A 123 -15.69 3.89 2.53
N GLY A 124 -16.88 4.51 2.52
CA GLY A 124 -17.60 4.80 1.27
C GLY A 124 -18.50 3.67 0.76
N GLY A 125 -19.23 2.98 1.65
CA GLY A 125 -20.21 1.97 1.25
C GLY A 125 -19.74 0.51 1.32
N GLY A 126 -18.71 0.25 2.15
CA GLY A 126 -18.20 -1.09 2.44
C GLY A 126 -17.19 -1.63 1.44
N GLU A 127 -16.68 -0.78 0.54
CA GLU A 127 -15.58 -1.12 -0.36
C GLU A 127 -14.24 -0.68 0.23
N ASP A 128 -13.22 -1.51 0.05
CA ASP A 128 -11.84 -1.11 0.24
C ASP A 128 -11.33 -0.39 -1.00
N PHE A 129 -10.46 0.60 -0.80
CA PHE A 129 -9.65 1.23 -1.83
C PHE A 129 -8.19 0.96 -1.51
N TYR A 130 -7.43 0.45 -2.47
CA TYR A 130 -6.03 0.09 -2.24
C TYR A 130 -5.20 0.17 -3.52
N ASP A 131 -3.91 0.36 -3.33
CA ASP A 131 -2.94 0.46 -4.40
C ASP A 131 -1.51 0.21 -3.91
N VAL A 132 -0.62 -0.11 -4.84
CA VAL A 132 0.82 0.10 -4.67
C VAL A 132 1.19 1.38 -5.39
N SER A 133 1.91 2.25 -4.69
CA SER A 133 2.29 3.59 -5.15
C SER A 133 3.80 3.77 -5.26
N LEU A 134 4.21 4.34 -6.38
CA LEU A 134 5.57 4.77 -6.68
C LEU A 134 5.69 6.30 -6.75
N VAL A 135 4.69 7.02 -6.26
CA VAL A 135 4.69 8.49 -6.20
C VAL A 135 5.84 9.00 -5.33
N ASP A 136 6.12 8.30 -4.23
CA ASP A 136 7.28 8.50 -3.35
C ASP A 136 8.53 7.75 -3.86
N GLY A 137 8.57 7.33 -5.11
CA GLY A 137 9.68 6.59 -5.71
C GLY A 137 9.62 5.08 -5.47
N TYR A 138 10.74 4.41 -5.71
CA TYR A 138 10.88 2.97 -5.66
C TYR A 138 12.11 2.56 -4.88
N ASN A 139 12.01 1.53 -4.04
CA ASN A 139 13.17 0.89 -3.42
C ASN A 139 13.15 -0.63 -3.52
N LEU A 140 11.96 -1.25 -3.45
CA LEU A 140 11.78 -2.70 -3.51
C LEU A 140 10.56 -3.08 -4.37
N PRO A 141 10.56 -4.26 -5.02
CA PRO A 141 9.35 -4.79 -5.63
C PRO A 141 8.31 -5.12 -4.55
N VAL A 142 7.07 -4.68 -4.76
CA VAL A 142 5.94 -4.93 -3.84
C VAL A 142 4.73 -5.38 -4.62
N VAL A 143 4.06 -6.42 -4.14
CA VAL A 143 2.77 -6.87 -4.67
C VAL A 143 1.79 -6.99 -3.51
N ALA A 144 0.61 -6.38 -3.64
CA ALA A 144 -0.47 -6.50 -2.68
C ALA A 144 -1.64 -7.29 -3.29
N ILE A 145 -2.03 -8.35 -2.60
CA ILE A 145 -2.98 -9.36 -3.07
C ILE A 145 -4.15 -9.40 -2.08
N PRO A 146 -5.34 -8.91 -2.47
CA PRO A 146 -6.54 -9.07 -1.66
C PRO A 146 -6.94 -10.56 -1.61
N ARG A 147 -7.33 -11.02 -0.42
CA ARG A 147 -7.88 -12.37 -0.20
C ARG A 147 -9.39 -12.26 -0.15
N ALA A 148 -10.05 -12.69 -1.22
CA ALA A 148 -11.50 -12.63 -1.35
C ALA A 148 -12.16 -13.97 -1.00
N GLN A 149 -13.34 -13.93 -0.38
CA GLN A 149 -14.11 -15.16 -0.08
C GLN A 149 -14.55 -15.86 -1.37
N GLN A 150 -14.40 -17.18 -1.38
CA GLN A 150 -14.86 -18.04 -2.47
C GLN A 150 -16.36 -18.27 -2.35
N GLY A 151 -17.16 -17.34 -2.89
CA GLY A 151 -18.61 -17.47 -2.95
C GLY A 151 -19.13 -17.62 -4.38
N THR A 152 -18.57 -16.86 -5.32
CA THR A 152 -18.81 -16.98 -6.76
C THR A 152 -17.55 -16.55 -7.53
N ALA A 153 -17.33 -17.11 -8.73
CA ALA A 153 -16.22 -16.71 -9.60
C ALA A 153 -16.22 -15.19 -9.90
N ALA A 154 -17.38 -14.54 -9.85
CA ALA A 154 -17.52 -13.09 -10.01
C ALA A 154 -17.01 -12.29 -8.81
N ALA A 155 -17.14 -12.79 -7.58
CA ALA A 155 -16.65 -12.12 -6.37
C ALA A 155 -15.12 -12.23 -6.22
N ALA A 156 -14.52 -13.37 -6.61
CA ALA A 156 -13.08 -13.54 -6.64
C ALA A 156 -12.41 -12.78 -7.79
N ALA A 157 -13.09 -12.62 -8.93
CA ALA A 157 -12.62 -11.80 -10.05
C ALA A 157 -12.67 -10.28 -9.79
N ALA A 158 -13.36 -9.83 -8.73
CA ALA A 158 -13.54 -8.41 -8.44
C ALA A 158 -12.35 -7.76 -7.72
N CYS A 159 -11.50 -8.53 -7.05
CA CYS A 159 -10.43 -8.00 -6.21
C CYS A 159 -9.07 -8.23 -6.85
N ASN A 160 -8.61 -7.20 -7.55
CA ASN A 160 -7.43 -7.26 -8.39
C ASN A 160 -6.14 -7.03 -7.59
N THR A 161 -5.10 -7.82 -7.87
CA THR A 161 -3.75 -7.56 -7.35
C THR A 161 -3.21 -6.21 -7.83
N THR A 162 -2.51 -5.48 -6.97
CA THR A 162 -1.77 -4.26 -7.33
C THR A 162 -0.29 -4.44 -7.02
N GLY A 163 0.61 -3.77 -7.74
CA GLY A 163 2.03 -3.93 -7.48
C GLY A 163 2.98 -3.66 -8.62
N CYS A 164 4.25 -3.89 -8.29
CA CYS A 164 5.43 -3.69 -9.10
C CYS A 164 6.37 -4.87 -8.87
N MET A 165 6.42 -5.82 -9.80
CA MET A 165 7.33 -6.97 -9.75
C MET A 165 8.69 -6.69 -10.41
N ALA A 166 8.78 -5.64 -11.22
CA ALA A 166 10.02 -5.25 -11.87
C ALA A 166 11.02 -4.72 -10.85
N ASP A 167 12.31 -5.01 -11.09
CA ASP A 167 13.43 -4.38 -10.39
C ASP A 167 13.74 -3.04 -11.05
N LEU A 168 13.02 -1.99 -10.65
CA LEU A 168 13.14 -0.65 -11.20
C LEU A 168 14.52 -0.01 -10.94
N ASN A 169 15.26 -0.48 -9.92
CA ASN A 169 16.58 0.03 -9.63
C ASN A 169 17.56 -0.22 -10.79
N ARG A 170 17.41 -1.34 -11.52
CA ARG A 170 18.27 -1.68 -12.67
C ARG A 170 18.07 -0.77 -13.88
N SER A 171 16.87 -0.23 -14.04
CA SER A 171 16.49 0.64 -15.16
C SER A 171 16.26 2.09 -14.72
N CYS A 172 16.61 2.44 -13.49
CA CYS A 172 16.41 3.78 -12.96
C CYS A 172 17.26 4.80 -13.74
N PRO A 173 16.68 5.90 -14.26
CA PRO A 173 17.45 6.98 -14.89
C PRO A 173 18.51 7.53 -13.93
N ARG A 174 19.70 7.88 -14.45
CA ARG A 174 20.86 8.27 -13.63
C ARG A 174 20.53 9.43 -12.69
N GLU A 175 19.79 10.41 -13.18
CA GLU A 175 19.34 11.59 -12.45
C GLU A 175 18.35 11.28 -11.30
N LEU A 176 17.76 10.08 -11.28
CA LEU A 176 16.84 9.60 -10.23
C LEU A 176 17.48 8.57 -9.29
N GLN A 177 18.66 8.04 -9.61
CA GLN A 177 19.29 6.98 -8.83
C GLN A 177 19.69 7.46 -7.42
N VAL A 178 19.51 6.57 -6.45
CA VAL A 178 20.19 6.60 -5.15
C VAL A 178 21.20 5.46 -5.16
N ASP A 179 22.49 5.76 -5.02
CA ASP A 179 23.60 4.79 -5.08
C ASP A 179 24.42 4.84 -3.77
N CYS A 180 24.88 3.68 -3.31
CA CYS A 180 25.73 3.52 -2.13
C CYS A 180 27.05 2.77 -2.44
N GLY A 181 27.58 2.92 -3.65
CA GLY A 181 28.89 2.42 -4.07
C GLY A 181 28.86 1.05 -4.76
N GLY A 182 27.70 0.60 -5.23
CA GLY A 182 27.49 -0.72 -5.83
C GLY A 182 26.39 -0.78 -6.89
N GLY A 183 25.85 0.38 -7.29
CA GLY A 183 24.71 0.50 -8.17
C GLY A 183 23.49 1.09 -7.44
N ALA A 184 22.45 1.42 -8.21
CA ALA A 184 21.24 2.01 -7.66
C ALA A 184 20.57 1.06 -6.66
N ILE A 185 20.33 1.54 -5.44
CA ILE A 185 19.61 0.83 -4.38
C ILE A 185 18.16 1.32 -4.23
N ALA A 186 17.85 2.46 -4.84
CA ALA A 186 16.52 3.01 -4.95
C ALA A 186 16.44 3.97 -6.16
N CYS A 187 15.21 4.26 -6.58
CA CYS A 187 14.90 5.18 -7.66
C CYS A 187 13.93 6.26 -7.17
N ARG A 188 14.37 7.52 -7.20
CA ARG A 188 13.55 8.67 -6.85
C ARG A 188 12.43 8.86 -7.86
N SER A 189 11.27 9.32 -7.41
CA SER A 189 10.30 9.89 -8.34
C SER A 189 10.79 11.25 -8.83
N ALA A 190 10.23 11.77 -9.92
CA ALA A 190 10.59 13.09 -10.39
C ALA A 190 10.18 14.21 -9.41
N CYS A 191 9.12 14.00 -8.63
CA CYS A 191 8.75 14.97 -7.59
C CYS A 191 9.83 15.04 -6.51
N GLU A 192 10.26 13.89 -6.00
CA GLU A 192 11.30 13.83 -4.98
C GLU A 192 12.62 14.42 -5.51
N ALA A 193 13.02 14.07 -6.74
CA ALA A 193 14.31 14.48 -7.28
C ALA A 193 14.39 15.97 -7.63
N PHE A 194 13.27 16.57 -8.08
CA PHE A 194 13.27 17.92 -8.66
C PHE A 194 12.42 18.93 -7.91
N GLY A 195 11.45 18.51 -7.10
CA GLY A 195 10.57 19.39 -6.32
C GLY A 195 9.72 20.37 -7.14
N GLN A 196 9.54 20.13 -8.44
CA GLN A 196 8.79 21.04 -9.32
C GLN A 196 7.31 20.70 -9.30
N ASP A 197 6.46 21.73 -9.31
CA ASP A 197 4.99 21.59 -9.23
C ASP A 197 4.41 20.64 -10.28
N ARG A 198 4.95 20.66 -11.50
CA ARG A 198 4.51 19.74 -12.58
C ARG A 198 4.76 18.25 -12.29
N TYR A 199 5.70 17.93 -11.40
CA TYR A 199 6.01 16.56 -10.99
C TYR A 199 5.32 16.19 -9.69
N CYS A 200 5.16 17.16 -8.80
CA CYS A 200 4.52 16.97 -7.49
C CYS A 200 3.01 17.14 -7.52
N CYS A 201 2.46 17.59 -8.66
CA CYS A 201 1.05 17.95 -8.82
C CYS A 201 0.58 18.96 -7.76
N SER A 202 1.34 20.04 -7.60
CA SER A 202 1.07 21.13 -6.67
C SER A 202 0.85 22.45 -7.41
N GLY A 203 0.41 23.49 -6.69
CA GLY A 203 0.17 24.81 -7.28
C GLY A 203 -0.83 24.75 -8.44
N GLU A 204 -0.46 25.29 -9.60
CA GLU A 204 -1.28 25.27 -10.82
C GLU A 204 -1.51 23.85 -11.36
N TYR A 205 -0.68 22.88 -10.96
CA TYR A 205 -0.81 21.46 -11.29
C TYR A 205 -1.61 20.68 -10.25
N GLY A 206 -2.29 21.34 -9.31
CA GLY A 206 -3.06 20.71 -8.23
C GLY A 206 -4.38 20.03 -8.66
N THR A 207 -4.55 19.73 -9.95
CA THR A 207 -5.75 19.02 -10.45
C THR A 207 -5.35 17.94 -11.46
N PRO A 208 -6.15 16.85 -11.60
CA PRO A 208 -5.90 15.82 -12.60
C PRO A 208 -5.86 16.36 -14.04
N ALA A 209 -6.63 17.42 -14.33
CA ALA A 209 -6.63 18.06 -15.64
C ALA A 209 -5.32 18.81 -15.92
N ALA A 210 -4.70 19.40 -14.91
CA ALA A 210 -3.48 20.19 -15.06
C ALA A 210 -2.19 19.34 -14.96
N CYS A 211 -2.15 18.35 -14.07
CA CYS A 211 -0.96 17.49 -13.89
C CYS A 211 -1.04 16.24 -14.75
N GLN A 212 -0.43 16.32 -15.93
CA GLN A 212 -0.39 15.22 -16.90
C GLN A 212 0.82 14.29 -16.66
N PRO A 213 0.76 13.04 -17.13
CA PRO A 213 1.92 12.13 -17.11
C PRO A 213 3.15 12.76 -17.76
N THR A 214 4.34 12.42 -17.24
CA THR A 214 5.62 12.94 -17.72
C THR A 214 6.49 11.79 -18.24
N ALA A 215 7.60 12.12 -18.91
CA ALA A 215 8.58 11.12 -19.33
C ALA A 215 9.08 10.27 -18.14
N TYR A 216 9.21 10.87 -16.95
CA TYR A 216 9.63 10.14 -15.76
C TYR A 216 8.54 9.22 -15.22
N SER A 217 7.30 9.69 -15.04
CA SER A 217 6.23 8.81 -14.55
C SER A 217 5.92 7.68 -15.56
N ALA A 218 6.07 7.93 -16.86
CA ALA A 218 5.94 6.90 -17.88
C ALA A 218 6.97 5.76 -17.74
N ILE A 219 8.18 6.02 -17.26
CA ILE A 219 9.19 4.97 -16.99
C ILE A 219 8.69 4.03 -15.89
N PHE A 220 8.20 4.60 -14.79
CA PHE A 220 7.66 3.85 -13.66
C PHE A 220 6.41 3.06 -14.09
N LYS A 221 5.52 3.69 -14.86
CA LYS A 221 4.30 3.06 -15.36
C LYS A 221 4.58 1.91 -16.33
N SER A 222 5.55 2.08 -17.22
CA SER A 222 5.93 1.05 -18.19
C SER A 222 6.50 -0.18 -17.49
N ALA A 223 7.26 -0.01 -16.41
CA ALA A 223 7.77 -1.12 -15.62
C ALA A 223 6.68 -1.77 -14.76
N CYS A 224 5.78 -0.94 -14.21
CA CYS A 224 4.80 -1.34 -13.20
C CYS A 224 3.41 -0.80 -13.53
N PRO A 225 2.72 -1.40 -14.53
CA PRO A 225 1.45 -0.89 -15.06
C PRO A 225 0.30 -0.93 -14.05
N ARG A 226 0.40 -1.76 -13.00
CA ARG A 226 -0.60 -1.94 -11.93
C ARG A 226 -0.25 -1.19 -10.64
N ALA A 227 0.66 -0.22 -10.72
CA ALA A 227 1.03 0.67 -9.62
C ALA A 227 0.83 2.13 -10.04
N TYR A 228 0.60 3.00 -9.06
CA TYR A 228 0.60 4.44 -9.27
C TYR A 228 2.00 4.92 -9.65
N SER A 229 2.10 5.65 -10.75
CA SER A 229 3.37 6.22 -11.23
C SER A 229 3.53 7.72 -10.94
N TYR A 230 2.42 8.42 -10.64
CA TYR A 230 2.36 9.82 -10.21
C TYR A 230 1.01 10.09 -9.51
N ALA A 231 0.82 11.28 -8.93
CA ALA A 231 -0.27 11.54 -7.97
C ALA A 231 -1.71 11.37 -8.50
N TYR A 232 -1.95 11.45 -9.82
CA TYR A 232 -3.29 11.33 -10.43
C TYR A 232 -3.39 10.17 -11.43
N ASP A 233 -2.63 9.09 -11.22
CA ASP A 233 -2.64 7.88 -12.06
C ASP A 233 -3.84 6.94 -11.76
N ASP A 234 -5.04 7.49 -11.60
CA ASP A 234 -6.16 6.75 -10.99
C ASP A 234 -6.72 5.65 -11.91
N SER A 235 -6.85 5.95 -13.21
CA SER A 235 -7.59 5.14 -14.19
C SER A 235 -7.15 3.67 -14.29
N THR A 236 -5.91 3.36 -13.90
CA THR A 236 -5.34 2.01 -13.96
C THR A 236 -4.66 1.56 -12.67
N SER A 237 -4.69 2.37 -11.62
CA SER A 237 -3.87 2.17 -10.43
C SER A 237 -4.66 2.17 -9.12
N THR A 238 -5.90 2.68 -9.11
CA THR A 238 -6.81 2.47 -7.97
C THR A 238 -7.52 1.15 -8.13
N PHE A 239 -7.48 0.33 -7.09
CA PHE A 239 -8.24 -0.90 -7.04
C PHE A 239 -9.26 -0.82 -5.92
N THR A 240 -10.46 -1.34 -6.20
CA THR A 240 -11.52 -1.49 -5.20
C THR A 240 -11.80 -2.95 -4.94
N CYS A 241 -12.22 -3.27 -3.71
CA CYS A 241 -12.61 -4.63 -3.36
C CYS A 241 -13.63 -4.62 -2.23
N LYS A 242 -14.77 -5.27 -2.46
CA LYS A 242 -15.86 -5.40 -1.46
C LYS A 242 -15.83 -6.73 -0.71
N ALA A 243 -15.11 -7.70 -1.26
CA ALA A 243 -15.12 -9.10 -0.81
C ALA A 243 -13.82 -9.53 -0.12
N ALA A 244 -12.86 -8.62 0.04
CA ALA A 244 -11.62 -8.90 0.74
C ALA A 244 -11.92 -9.12 2.22
N TYR A 245 -11.36 -10.19 2.77
CA TYR A 245 -11.33 -10.43 4.21
C TYR A 245 -9.92 -10.25 4.78
N ASP A 246 -8.88 -10.31 3.95
CA ASP A 246 -7.47 -10.10 4.31
C ASP A 246 -6.68 -9.55 3.11
N TYR A 247 -5.45 -9.09 3.34
CA TYR A 247 -4.49 -8.73 2.29
C TYR A 247 -3.14 -9.40 2.54
N THR A 248 -2.47 -9.82 1.47
CA THR A 248 -1.07 -10.24 1.50
C THR A 248 -0.21 -9.19 0.82
N ILE A 249 0.78 -8.65 1.52
CA ILE A 249 1.78 -7.69 1.03
C ILE A 249 3.10 -8.45 0.90
N ALA A 250 3.49 -8.77 -0.33
CA ALA A 250 4.69 -9.55 -0.63
C ALA A 250 5.79 -8.66 -1.20
N PHE A 251 6.93 -8.63 -0.51
CA PHE A 251 8.15 -7.95 -0.96
C PHE A 251 9.03 -8.90 -1.76
N CYS A 252 9.55 -8.45 -2.91
CA CYS A 252 10.43 -9.20 -3.80
C CYS A 252 9.87 -10.56 -4.29
N LEU A 253 8.55 -10.64 -4.53
CA LEU A 253 7.95 -11.87 -5.02
C LEU A 253 8.62 -12.31 -6.35
N PRO A 254 9.09 -13.56 -6.48
CA PRO A 254 9.84 -13.99 -7.65
C PRO A 254 8.95 -14.03 -8.91
N THR A 255 9.52 -13.55 -10.02
CA THR A 255 8.86 -13.55 -11.34
C THR A 255 9.00 -14.88 -12.10
N SER A 256 9.92 -15.75 -11.66
CA SER A 256 10.25 -17.03 -12.29
C SER A 256 9.61 -18.20 -11.53
N GLY A 257 8.30 -18.36 -11.70
CA GLY A 257 7.56 -19.50 -11.15
C GLY A 257 7.41 -19.44 -9.62
N ILE A 258 6.24 -18.99 -9.17
CA ILE A 258 5.85 -19.07 -7.76
C ILE A 258 5.73 -20.55 -7.38
N LYS A 259 6.36 -20.99 -6.28
CA LYS A 259 6.22 -22.39 -5.83
C LYS A 259 4.75 -22.70 -5.52
N LYS A 260 4.33 -23.96 -5.66
CA LYS A 260 2.95 -24.40 -5.34
C LYS A 260 2.51 -23.93 -3.95
N SER A 261 3.40 -24.03 -2.95
CA SER A 261 3.18 -23.54 -1.58
C SER A 261 2.89 -22.04 -1.51
N ASP A 262 3.64 -21.26 -2.28
CA ASP A 262 3.58 -19.81 -2.27
C ASP A 262 2.34 -19.36 -3.07
N ALA A 263 1.98 -20.05 -4.14
CA ALA A 263 0.75 -19.81 -4.89
C ALA A 263 -0.49 -20.08 -4.03
N VAL A 264 -0.51 -21.18 -3.26
CA VAL A 264 -1.58 -21.46 -2.27
C VAL A 264 -1.61 -20.39 -1.18
N PHE A 265 -0.45 -19.99 -0.66
CA PHE A 265 -0.32 -18.93 0.35
C PHE A 265 -0.83 -17.58 -0.17
N LEU A 266 -0.58 -17.25 -1.44
CA LEU A 266 -1.07 -16.04 -2.11
C LEU A 266 -2.55 -16.13 -2.51
N GLY A 267 -3.23 -17.24 -2.22
CA GLY A 267 -4.65 -17.41 -2.51
C GLY A 267 -4.98 -17.86 -3.94
N ALA A 268 -3.99 -18.33 -4.71
CA ALA A 268 -4.24 -18.93 -6.02
C ALA A 268 -4.95 -20.29 -5.84
N GLN A 269 -6.03 -20.51 -6.60
CA GLN A 269 -6.69 -21.80 -6.66
C GLN A 269 -5.77 -22.81 -7.36
N ILE A 270 -5.42 -23.90 -6.68
CA ILE A 270 -4.76 -25.04 -7.32
C ILE A 270 -5.78 -26.18 -7.38
N ILE A 271 -6.36 -26.37 -8.56
CA ILE A 271 -7.24 -27.50 -8.84
C ILE A 271 -6.31 -28.69 -9.11
N ASP A 272 -6.25 -29.63 -8.17
CA ASP A 272 -5.57 -30.92 -8.40
C ASP A 272 -6.41 -31.73 -9.40
N GLY A 273 -5.99 -31.71 -10.66
CA GLY A 273 -6.62 -32.42 -11.76
C GLY A 273 -5.71 -32.44 -12.97
N ASP A 274 -5.41 -33.64 -13.44
CA ASP A 274 -4.57 -34.03 -14.56
C ASP A 274 -4.56 -33.06 -15.76
N GLY A 275 -3.36 -32.82 -16.30
CA GLY A 275 -3.10 -32.37 -17.67
C GLY A 275 -3.87 -31.14 -18.20
N GLY A 276 -3.32 -29.94 -17.94
CA GLY A 276 -3.55 -28.79 -18.82
C GLY A 276 -4.54 -27.75 -18.29
N ASN A 277 -4.06 -26.91 -17.37
CA ASN A 277 -4.36 -25.47 -17.34
C ASN A 277 -3.28 -24.80 -16.49
N ALA A 278 -2.41 -24.06 -17.17
CA ALA A 278 -1.31 -23.30 -16.58
C ALA A 278 -1.84 -22.25 -15.57
N PRO A 279 -1.04 -21.83 -14.58
CA PRO A 279 -1.35 -20.64 -13.76
C PRO A 279 -1.62 -19.44 -14.67
N PRO A 280 -2.28 -18.36 -14.19
CA PRO A 280 -2.52 -17.19 -15.02
C PRO A 280 -1.20 -16.77 -15.67
N VAL A 281 -1.15 -16.93 -16.99
CA VAL A 281 -0.01 -16.54 -17.79
C VAL A 281 0.08 -15.03 -17.64
N TYR A 282 1.02 -14.58 -16.80
CA TYR A 282 1.54 -13.24 -16.93
C TYR A 282 2.31 -13.25 -18.24
N SER A 283 1.69 -12.78 -19.32
CA SER A 283 2.41 -12.48 -20.55
C SER A 283 3.39 -11.35 -20.26
N GLY A 284 4.56 -11.71 -19.73
CA GLY A 284 5.80 -10.97 -19.93
C GLY A 284 6.15 -11.09 -21.41
N GLY A 285 5.53 -10.24 -22.23
CA GLY A 285 5.82 -10.14 -23.65
C GLY A 285 7.12 -9.38 -23.90
N GLY A 286 8.25 -10.02 -23.62
CA GLY A 286 9.49 -9.74 -24.35
C GLY A 286 9.30 -10.19 -25.80
N GLY A 287 8.75 -9.30 -26.63
CA GLY A 287 8.51 -9.57 -28.05
C GLY A 287 8.02 -8.29 -28.71
N GLY A 288 8.88 -7.71 -29.55
CA GLY A 288 8.73 -6.39 -30.17
C GLY A 288 7.30 -6.06 -30.60
N SER A 289 6.65 -5.22 -29.82
CA SER A 289 5.43 -4.51 -30.22
C SER A 289 5.70 -3.06 -29.88
N ARG A 290 5.84 -2.22 -30.93
CA ARG A 290 5.92 -0.76 -30.75
C ARG A 290 4.74 -0.33 -29.86
N PRO A 291 4.97 0.57 -28.89
CA PRO A 291 3.88 1.04 -28.06
C PRO A 291 2.77 1.61 -28.96
N PRO A 292 1.49 1.32 -28.69
CA PRO A 292 0.41 1.94 -29.43
C PRO A 292 0.47 3.45 -29.20
N ILE A 293 0.61 4.20 -30.30
CA ILE A 293 0.46 5.65 -30.30
C ILE A 293 -1.03 5.91 -30.12
N TYR A 294 -1.44 6.33 -28.92
CA TYR A 294 -2.81 6.78 -28.69
C TYR A 294 -2.90 8.30 -28.80
N TYR A 295 -3.56 8.74 -29.87
CA TYR A 295 -4.00 10.11 -30.05
C TYR A 295 -5.10 10.43 -29.04
N TYR A 296 -4.87 11.44 -28.20
CA TYR A 296 -5.88 12.04 -27.34
C TYR A 296 -6.93 12.74 -28.20
N ASN A 297 -8.18 12.26 -28.19
CA ASN A 297 -9.34 13.07 -28.54
C ASN A 297 -10.16 13.26 -27.26
N GLY A 298 -10.14 14.49 -26.75
CA GLY A 298 -10.90 14.90 -25.58
C GLY A 298 -12.39 14.99 -25.86
N GLY A 299 -13.19 14.76 -24.82
CA GLY A 299 -14.62 15.07 -24.81
C GLY A 299 -15.46 14.00 -24.15
N GLY A 300 -15.59 14.06 -22.83
CA GLY A 300 -16.57 13.26 -22.10
C GLY A 300 -16.68 13.72 -20.65
N ARG A 301 -17.75 14.49 -20.34
CA ARG A 301 -18.12 14.81 -18.96
C ARG A 301 -18.62 13.52 -18.30
N GLY A 302 -17.85 12.98 -17.37
CA GLY A 302 -18.23 11.86 -16.51
C GLY A 302 -18.29 12.32 -15.06
N HIS A 303 -19.33 11.88 -14.37
CA HIS A 303 -19.57 12.11 -12.94
C HIS A 303 -18.34 11.71 -12.10
N GLU A 304 -17.95 12.59 -11.18
CA GLU A 304 -16.82 12.44 -10.27
C GLU A 304 -17.26 11.59 -9.07
N PRO A 305 -16.76 10.36 -8.89
CA PRO A 305 -16.93 9.64 -7.63
C PRO A 305 -16.04 10.29 -6.56
N GLU A 306 -16.42 10.22 -5.28
CA GLU A 306 -15.58 10.65 -4.16
C GLU A 306 -14.26 9.85 -4.21
N THR A 307 -13.23 10.44 -4.81
CA THR A 307 -11.90 9.85 -4.97
C THR A 307 -11.19 9.84 -3.62
N MET A 308 -10.32 8.85 -3.39
CA MET A 308 -9.23 9.06 -2.44
C MET A 308 -8.55 10.36 -2.88
N THR A 309 -8.48 11.32 -1.97
CA THR A 309 -7.68 12.53 -2.15
C THR A 309 -6.30 12.04 -2.63
N ALA A 310 -5.80 12.63 -3.73
CA ALA A 310 -4.53 12.31 -4.41
C ALA A 310 -3.54 11.52 -3.53
N SER A 311 -2.90 10.46 -4.06
CA SER A 311 -1.95 9.61 -3.30
C SER A 311 -1.22 10.44 -2.26
N SER A 312 -1.45 10.11 -0.99
CA SER A 312 -1.08 10.95 0.17
C SER A 312 0.44 11.15 0.29
N ALA A 313 1.21 10.52 -0.60
CA ALA A 313 2.59 10.80 -0.96
C ALA A 313 2.87 12.31 -1.18
N SER A 314 2.02 13.03 -1.93
CA SER A 314 2.26 14.45 -2.26
C SER A 314 2.06 15.43 -1.09
N THR A 315 1.49 14.99 0.05
CA THR A 315 1.14 15.90 1.16
C THR A 315 2.36 16.37 1.97
N ARG A 316 3.55 15.78 1.79
CA ARG A 316 4.76 16.20 2.50
C ARG A 316 5.20 17.63 2.15
N TYR A 317 5.02 18.03 0.90
CA TYR A 317 5.32 19.40 0.50
C TYR A 317 4.29 20.39 1.00
N ILE A 318 3.03 19.99 1.20
CA ILE A 318 1.99 20.89 1.73
C ILE A 318 2.14 21.09 3.25
N GLN A 319 2.51 20.05 4.01
CA GLN A 319 2.63 20.14 5.47
C GLN A 319 3.82 21.00 5.96
N GLN A 320 4.96 21.00 5.25
CA GLN A 320 6.12 21.80 5.67
C GLN A 320 5.84 23.32 5.60
N TRP A 321 5.07 23.76 4.60
CA TRP A 321 4.70 25.18 4.46
C TRP A 321 3.66 25.63 5.51
N LEU A 322 2.71 24.77 5.87
CA LEU A 322 1.75 25.08 6.95
C LEU A 322 2.41 25.20 8.33
N LEU A 323 3.41 24.37 8.64
CA LEU A 323 4.19 24.46 9.88
C LEU A 323 5.02 25.75 9.96
N LEU A 324 5.58 26.20 8.83
CA LEU A 324 6.30 27.48 8.73
C LEU A 324 5.36 28.69 8.87
N LEU A 325 4.15 28.63 8.29
CA LEU A 325 3.12 29.66 8.44
C LEU A 325 2.58 29.73 9.89
N LEU A 326 2.37 28.59 10.54
CA LEU A 326 1.97 28.55 11.96
C LEU A 326 3.05 29.18 12.86
N LEU A 327 4.33 28.89 12.64
CA LEU A 327 5.43 29.50 13.39
C LEU A 327 5.52 31.02 13.19
N LEU A 328 5.23 31.53 11.99
CA LEU A 328 5.20 32.98 11.71
C LEU A 328 4.01 33.70 12.36
N VAL A 329 2.86 33.05 12.52
CA VAL A 329 1.68 33.62 13.20
C VAL A 329 1.87 33.66 14.73
N PHE A 330 2.74 32.82 15.30
CA PHE A 330 3.09 32.87 16.73
C PHE A 330 4.26 33.82 17.05
N LEU A 331 4.92 34.38 16.04
CA LEU A 331 6.07 35.30 16.19
C LEU A 331 5.75 36.76 15.81
N LEU A 332 4.47 37.07 15.53
CA LEU A 332 3.90 38.41 15.35
C LEU A 332 2.85 38.68 16.42
#